data_AF-A0A6C0P9Y8-F1
#
_entry.id   AF-A0A6C0P9Y8-F1
#
_cell.length_a   1.000
_cell.length_b   1.000
_cell.length_c   1.000
_cell.angle_alpha   90.00
_cell.angle_beta   90.00
_cell.angle_gamma   90.00
#
_symmetry.space_group_name_H-M   'P 1'
#
loop_
_entity.id
_entity.type
_entity.pdbx_description
1 polymer ?
#
loop_
_entity_poly.entity_id
_entity_poly.type
_entity_poly.pdbx_seq_one_letter_code
_entity_poly.pdbx_strand_id
1 'polypeptide(L)'
;MSSTAIYSRPKTRTKRETYRAYNEQAVLSKSLGFTFDPTSVQNEIAACNTVLTQYAIGLNSGGLDPDKYVPELNKKLKAAGIDTIIAEKQRQVDAWAPAG
;
A
#
# COMPACT_ATOMS: atom_id res chain seq x y z
N MET A 1 -20.89 39.55 43.81
CA MET A 1 -20.50 39.84 42.42
C MET A 1 -19.45 38.81 42.03
N SER A 2 -19.86 37.59 41.67
CA SER A 2 -20.07 37.12 40.30
C SER A 2 -18.86 37.36 39.39
N SER A 3 -18.06 36.31 39.15
CA SER A 3 -17.48 35.97 37.84
C SER A 3 -16.44 34.84 37.99
N THR A 4 -16.88 33.59 38.03
CA THR A 4 -15.96 32.43 37.84
C THR A 4 -16.62 31.30 37.04
N ALA A 5 -17.65 31.60 36.25
CA ALA A 5 -18.49 30.57 35.61
C ALA A 5 -18.74 30.76 34.11
N ILE A 6 -17.76 31.27 33.33
CA ILE A 6 -17.93 31.41 31.86
C ILE A 6 -16.79 30.86 31.00
N TYR A 7 -15.93 29.98 31.54
CA TYR A 7 -15.00 29.22 30.68
C TYR A 7 -14.82 27.77 31.12
N SER A 8 -15.93 27.08 31.40
CA SER A 8 -15.92 25.61 31.35
C SER A 8 -15.92 25.22 29.88
N ARG A 9 -14.75 25.05 29.26
CA ARG A 9 -14.65 24.34 27.99
C ARG A 9 -15.39 23.00 28.17
N PRO A 10 -16.32 22.60 27.28
CA PRO A 10 -16.83 21.24 27.33
C PRO A 10 -15.62 20.31 27.39
N LYS A 11 -15.67 19.24 28.22
CA LYS A 11 -14.61 18.22 28.28
C LYS A 11 -14.59 17.46 26.95
N THR A 12 -14.20 18.13 25.88
CA THR A 12 -13.87 17.52 24.60
C THR A 12 -12.55 16.82 24.80
N ARG A 13 -12.51 15.59 24.29
CA ARG A 13 -11.33 14.72 24.35
C ARG A 13 -10.10 15.50 23.86
N THR A 14 -9.05 15.50 24.65
CA THR A 14 -7.81 16.21 24.30
C THR A 14 -7.24 15.61 23.01
N LYS A 15 -6.49 16.40 22.23
CA LYS A 15 -5.82 15.90 21.01
C LYS A 15 -5.07 14.58 21.25
N ARG A 16 -4.37 14.47 22.40
CA ARG A 16 -3.64 13.25 22.81
C ARG A 16 -4.54 12.04 22.99
N GLU A 17 -5.67 12.21 23.66
CA GLU A 17 -6.65 11.13 23.84
C GLU A 17 -7.30 10.77 22.49
N THR A 18 -7.58 11.76 21.64
CA THR A 18 -8.11 11.54 20.27
C THR A 18 -7.16 10.66 19.45
N TYR A 19 -5.88 11.00 19.39
CA TYR A 19 -4.88 10.19 18.69
C TYR A 19 -4.69 8.81 19.33
N ARG A 20 -4.71 8.69 20.67
CA ARG A 20 -4.58 7.41 21.35
C ARG A 20 -5.65 6.41 20.91
N ALA A 21 -6.93 6.74 21.04
CA ALA A 21 -7.95 5.76 20.68
C ALA A 21 -8.12 5.59 19.16
N TYR A 22 -7.64 6.53 18.33
CA TYR A 22 -7.51 6.30 16.89
C TYR A 22 -6.44 5.24 16.60
N ASN A 23 -5.29 5.32 17.28
CA ASN A 23 -4.20 4.36 17.12
C ASN A 23 -4.56 2.96 17.67
N GLU A 24 -5.29 2.89 18.78
CA GLU A 24 -5.76 1.62 19.36
C GLU A 24 -6.79 0.90 18.47
N GLN A 25 -7.46 1.63 17.57
CA GLN A 25 -8.40 1.08 16.59
C GLN A 25 -7.75 0.72 15.25
N ALA A 26 -6.44 0.97 15.09
CA ALA A 26 -5.76 0.74 13.83
C ALA A 26 -5.69 -0.77 13.53
N VAL A 27 -6.20 -1.15 12.36
CA VAL A 27 -6.06 -2.51 11.85
C VAL A 27 -4.67 -2.63 11.23
N LEU A 28 -3.83 -3.49 11.80
CA LEU A 28 -2.50 -3.77 11.25
C LEU A 28 -2.62 -4.61 9.98
N SER A 29 -1.78 -4.32 8.99
CA SER A 29 -1.66 -5.19 7.80
C SER A 29 -1.19 -6.59 8.22
N LYS A 30 -1.73 -7.62 7.57
CA LYS A 30 -1.25 -9.00 7.72
C LYS A 30 0.23 -9.15 7.33
N SER A 31 0.73 -8.27 6.47
CA SER A 31 2.12 -8.25 6.02
C SER A 31 2.97 -7.18 6.72
N LEU A 32 2.51 -6.63 7.85
CA LEU A 32 3.26 -5.61 8.57
C LEU A 32 4.58 -6.19 9.10
N GLY A 33 5.71 -5.59 8.71
CA GLY A 33 7.05 -6.07 9.07
C GLY A 33 7.70 -7.00 8.05
N PHE A 34 6.99 -7.39 6.98
CA PHE A 34 7.58 -8.12 5.86
C PHE A 34 8.39 -7.18 4.95
N THR A 35 9.61 -7.60 4.59
CA THR A 35 10.45 -6.96 3.57
C THR A 35 10.79 -7.97 2.50
N PHE A 36 10.48 -7.64 1.25
CA PHE A 36 10.77 -8.49 0.09
C PHE A 36 12.26 -8.44 -0.29
N ASP A 37 12.86 -9.60 -0.51
CA ASP A 37 14.19 -9.76 -1.12
C ASP A 37 14.06 -9.94 -2.64
N PRO A 38 14.46 -8.97 -3.48
CA PRO A 38 14.31 -9.06 -4.92
C PRO A 38 15.42 -9.85 -5.61
N THR A 39 16.44 -10.33 -4.90
CA THR A 39 17.71 -10.82 -5.48
C THR A 39 17.51 -11.89 -6.55
N SER A 40 16.55 -12.80 -6.37
CA SER A 40 16.26 -13.90 -7.30
C SER A 40 15.48 -13.48 -8.57
N VAL A 41 14.91 -12.27 -8.61
CA VAL A 41 13.99 -11.82 -9.67
C VAL A 41 14.32 -10.41 -10.18
N GLN A 42 15.57 -9.95 -10.01
CA GLN A 42 15.98 -8.59 -10.39
C GLN A 42 15.78 -8.29 -11.88
N ASN A 43 15.99 -9.29 -12.74
CA ASN A 43 15.87 -9.15 -14.19
C ASN A 43 14.41 -8.91 -14.61
N GLU A 44 13.47 -9.69 -14.05
CA GLU A 44 12.04 -9.55 -14.27
C GLU A 44 11.55 -8.19 -13.75
N ILE A 45 12.06 -7.75 -12.59
CA ILE A 45 11.74 -6.43 -12.03
C ILE A 45 12.16 -5.32 -13.00
N ALA A 46 13.38 -5.38 -13.54
CA ALA A 46 13.86 -4.39 -14.52
C ALA A 46 13.01 -4.37 -15.80
N ALA A 47 12.66 -5.56 -16.33
CA ALA A 47 11.81 -5.70 -17.50
C ALA A 47 10.39 -5.14 -17.25
N CYS A 48 9.78 -5.51 -16.14
CA CYS A 48 8.45 -5.04 -15.74
C CYS A 48 8.42 -3.53 -15.49
N ASN A 49 9.48 -2.95 -14.89
CA ASN A 49 9.58 -1.51 -14.68
C ASN A 49 9.61 -0.73 -15.99
N THR A 50 10.33 -1.24 -17.01
CA THR A 50 10.36 -0.61 -18.34
C THR A 50 8.98 -0.56 -18.99
N VAL A 51 8.16 -1.60 -18.77
CA VAL A 51 6.76 -1.60 -19.21
C VAL A 51 5.94 -0.61 -18.38
N LEU A 52 6.01 -0.71 -17.04
CA LEU A 52 5.17 0.07 -16.14
C LEU A 52 5.34 1.59 -16.31
N THR A 53 6.57 2.06 -16.53
CA THR A 53 6.85 3.50 -16.70
C THR A 53 6.13 4.12 -17.89
N GLN A 54 5.81 3.34 -18.92
CA GLN A 54 5.08 3.81 -20.10
C GLN A 54 3.60 4.10 -19.82
N TYR A 55 3.02 3.48 -18.79
CA TYR A 55 1.58 3.54 -18.51
C TYR A 55 1.24 4.23 -17.17
N ALA A 56 2.13 4.15 -16.18
CA ALA A 56 1.83 4.52 -14.80
C ALA A 56 1.34 5.96 -14.64
N ILE A 57 2.00 6.93 -15.29
CA ILE A 57 1.60 8.35 -15.20
C ILE A 57 0.19 8.55 -15.76
N GLY A 58 -0.09 7.99 -16.94
CA GLY A 58 -1.38 8.15 -17.61
C GLY A 58 -2.52 7.45 -16.86
N LEU A 59 -2.31 6.22 -16.39
CA LEU A 59 -3.33 5.48 -15.65
C LEU A 59 -3.60 6.09 -14.26
N ASN A 60 -2.56 6.50 -13.52
CA ASN A 60 -2.73 7.03 -12.16
C ASN A 60 -3.29 8.46 -12.14
N SER A 61 -3.06 9.25 -13.19
CA SER A 61 -3.59 10.62 -13.31
C SER A 61 -4.97 10.68 -13.96
N GLY A 62 -5.47 9.56 -14.51
CA GLY A 62 -6.71 9.53 -15.30
C GLY A 62 -6.56 10.00 -16.75
N GLY A 63 -5.33 10.19 -17.23
CA GLY A 63 -5.04 10.55 -18.63
C GLY A 63 -5.16 9.39 -19.64
N LEU A 64 -5.22 8.15 -19.17
CA LEU A 64 -5.47 6.96 -19.99
C LEU A 64 -6.75 6.25 -19.54
N ASP A 65 -7.54 5.79 -20.52
CA ASP A 65 -8.73 4.97 -20.28
C ASP A 65 -8.36 3.59 -19.70
N PRO A 66 -8.75 3.27 -18.46
CA PRO A 66 -8.37 2.00 -17.84
C PRO A 66 -8.96 0.79 -18.57
N ASP A 67 -10.15 0.89 -19.16
CA ASP A 67 -10.80 -0.25 -19.84
C ASP A 67 -10.02 -0.70 -21.08
N LYS A 68 -9.29 0.24 -21.70
CA LYS A 68 -8.41 -0.03 -22.83
C LYS A 68 -6.98 -0.41 -22.39
N TYR A 69 -6.39 0.39 -21.51
CA TYR A 69 -4.95 0.34 -21.26
C TYR A 69 -4.55 -0.61 -20.13
N VAL A 70 -5.42 -0.94 -19.17
CA VAL A 70 -5.11 -1.94 -18.13
C VAL A 70 -4.97 -3.36 -18.73
N PRO A 71 -5.85 -3.84 -19.63
CA PRO A 71 -5.65 -5.14 -20.28
C PRO A 71 -4.34 -5.22 -21.09
N GLU A 72 -3.99 -4.13 -21.79
CA GLU A 72 -2.73 -4.04 -22.54
C GLU A 72 -1.51 -4.09 -21.61
N LEU A 73 -1.51 -3.28 -20.54
CA LEU A 73 -0.46 -3.28 -19.53
C LEU A 73 -0.29 -4.68 -18.93
N ASN A 74 -1.38 -5.34 -18.53
CA ASN A 74 -1.33 -6.70 -17.98
C ASN A 74 -0.69 -7.70 -18.94
N LYS A 75 -1.04 -7.65 -20.23
CA LYS A 75 -0.42 -8.52 -21.25
C LYS A 75 1.09 -8.28 -21.35
N LYS A 76 1.53 -7.03 -21.33
CA LYS A 76 2.95 -6.67 -21.41
C LYS A 76 3.72 -7.03 -20.14
N LEU A 77 3.13 -6.83 -18.95
CA LEU A 77 3.72 -7.25 -17.69
C LEU A 77 3.86 -8.78 -17.60
N LYS A 78 2.87 -9.54 -18.06
CA LYS A 78 2.97 -11.00 -18.18
C LYS A 78 4.11 -11.43 -19.09
N ALA A 79 4.21 -10.83 -20.28
CA ALA A 79 5.33 -11.09 -21.18
C ALA A 79 6.70 -10.71 -20.59
N ALA A 80 6.74 -9.72 -19.70
CA ALA A 80 7.95 -9.26 -19.00
C ALA A 80 8.30 -10.07 -17.73
N GLY A 81 7.50 -11.08 -17.36
CA GLY A 81 7.79 -11.97 -16.23
C GLY A 81 7.17 -11.55 -14.89
N ILE A 82 6.09 -10.76 -14.88
CA ILE A 82 5.43 -10.35 -13.62
C ILE A 82 4.96 -11.55 -12.78
N ASP A 83 4.57 -12.65 -13.43
CA ASP A 83 4.10 -13.86 -12.76
C ASP A 83 5.22 -14.50 -11.91
N THR A 84 6.48 -14.41 -12.35
CA THR A 84 7.66 -14.87 -11.58
C THR A 84 7.86 -14.02 -10.32
N ILE A 85 7.73 -12.69 -10.44
CA ILE A 85 7.84 -11.78 -9.29
C ILE A 85 6.72 -12.04 -8.28
N ILE A 86 5.49 -12.27 -8.76
CA ILE A 86 4.34 -12.59 -7.91
C ILE A 86 4.57 -13.90 -7.15
N ALA A 87 5.02 -14.94 -7.85
CA ALA A 87 5.30 -16.24 -7.24
C ALA A 87 6.39 -16.15 -6.16
N GLU A 88 7.47 -15.40 -6.41
CA GLU A 88 8.55 -15.24 -5.44
C GLU A 88 8.12 -14.42 -4.22
N LYS A 89 7.34 -13.34 -4.43
CA LYS A 89 6.74 -12.58 -3.32
C LYS A 89 5.85 -13.47 -2.46
N GLN A 90 5.01 -14.30 -3.08
CA GLN A 90 4.13 -15.22 -2.36
C GLN A 90 4.95 -16.22 -1.53
N ARG A 91 5.96 -16.85 -2.13
CA ARG A 91 6.87 -17.77 -1.43
C ARG A 91 7.54 -17.13 -0.22
N GLN A 92 8.02 -15.89 -0.36
CA GLN A 92 8.69 -15.19 0.74
C GLN A 92 7.72 -14.77 1.85
N VAL A 93 6.51 -14.32 1.51
CA VAL A 93 5.48 -14.00 2.52
C VAL A 93 5.05 -15.26 3.27
N ASP A 94 4.83 -16.37 2.56
CA ASP A 94 4.44 -17.65 3.17
C ASP A 94 5.55 -18.21 4.10
N ALA A 95 6.81 -17.98 3.74
CA ALA A 95 7.94 -18.35 4.60
C ALA A 95 8.12 -17.41 5.79
N TRP A 96 7.80 -16.12 5.64
CA TRP A 96 7.93 -15.10 6.69
C TRP A 96 6.82 -15.18 7.73
N ALA A 97 5.58 -15.36 7.29
CA ALA A 97 4.42 -15.63 8.14
C ALA A 97 4.07 -17.12 8.00
N PRO A 98 4.74 -18.02 8.75
CA PRO A 98 4.26 -19.39 8.86
C PRO A 98 2.78 -19.33 9.25
N ALA A 99 1.95 -20.00 8.46
CA ALA A 99 0.48 -19.93 8.54
C ALA A 99 0.02 -19.78 10.00
N GLY A 100 -0.72 -18.70 10.26
CA GLY A 100 -1.16 -18.32 11.60
C GLY A 100 -1.89 -19.40 12.36
#